data_AF-A0A9E1AAJ5-F1
#
_entry.id   AF-A0A9E1AAJ5-F1
#
_cell.length_a   1.000
_cell.length_b   1.000
_cell.length_c   1.000
_cell.angle_alpha   90.00
_cell.angle_beta   90.00
_cell.angle_gamma   90.00
#
_symmetry.space_group_name_H-M   'P 1'
#
loop_
_entity.id
_entity.type
_entity.pdbx_description
1 polymer ?
#
loop_
_entity_poly.entity_id
_entity_poly.type
_entity_poly.pdbx_seq_one_letter_code
_entity_poly.pdbx_strand_id
1 'polypeptide(L)'
;MKKLSALLLSLLLLLTACGTPATPGDAVTLPTPNDEILVEEELRAEELPEVCRLWFDLAETSGAADKNSKLPLASRADEGVCDYLAVRLPDGTYTDLIQEGKLADEGVTLADFSGGRAKQEGSYGQLAWNGELYHAFTVSAADCTLPNLTAPDGGILRLNISGDCTVDDGGTEYACFEGFDCLLVTGDGTLTVLNAAALDCGGGGLPIPSLVLDGDVTLRCGDIRLAAPNTVDVPALAVLGGTLCTDMLWLSNGMLVNAGGTLSVQGSVQELKRAVFRGGTTLLGSAEQKAEFILSGGTAHLAGGLAEGSTVEGGAGVFSAQSFSGAVVNDYGAVLWDGADGSAYRGVYGAGYYPTDYSPDWAGTVPSAVWDALNAENPYENDWFAGTLTLENAHAPELLPWGGAHLRVLGENTVDGTLGGTGLLFTGGGSLAAGELNVWAWGSVRAPLLAVRDGADVRCGALHMGSNVEEKGTLLVESGSLTVGGEFWLQNAALTVTGGELTLAGDASIDRGEVHISGGTVSFEHGLWLGEGDIVITGGTVIVPGGEAGLTAENGKVTISGGAVREP
;
A
#
# COMPACT_ATOMS: atom_id res chain seq x y z
N MET A 1 50.31 -2.86 43.01
CA MET A 1 50.68 -3.70 41.85
C MET A 1 49.44 -4.42 41.34
N LYS A 2 48.82 -3.94 40.25
CA LYS A 2 47.76 -4.58 39.41
C LYS A 2 46.99 -3.59 38.52
N LYS A 3 47.28 -2.28 38.55
CA LYS A 3 46.65 -1.27 37.66
C LYS A 3 47.58 -0.64 36.60
N LEU A 4 48.81 -1.14 36.43
CA LEU A 4 49.73 -0.69 35.37
C LEU A 4 49.84 -1.66 34.17
N SER A 5 49.21 -2.84 34.23
CA SER A 5 49.34 -3.85 33.17
C SER A 5 48.30 -3.74 32.04
N ALA A 6 47.23 -2.97 32.24
CA ALA A 6 46.17 -2.82 31.24
C ALA A 6 46.43 -1.66 30.26
N LEU A 7 47.19 -0.64 30.68
CA LEU A 7 47.52 0.51 29.83
C LEU A 7 48.65 0.23 28.83
N LEU A 8 49.44 -0.84 29.04
CA LEU A 8 50.53 -1.23 28.14
C LEU A 8 50.07 -2.16 27.00
N LEU A 9 48.88 -2.77 27.11
CA LEU A 9 48.37 -3.69 26.10
C LEU A 9 47.51 -2.99 25.02
N SER A 10 46.92 -1.84 25.34
CA SER A 10 46.22 -0.99 24.37
C SER A 10 47.16 -0.14 23.50
N LEU A 11 48.40 0.10 23.96
CA LEU A 11 49.39 0.88 23.22
C LEU A 11 50.20 0.05 22.19
N LEU A 12 50.06 -1.29 22.19
CA LEU A 12 50.77 -2.20 21.27
C LEU A 12 49.97 -2.61 20.02
N LEU A 13 48.69 -2.21 19.88
CA LEU A 13 47.87 -2.50 18.69
C LEU A 13 47.79 -1.33 17.69
N LEU A 14 48.44 -0.20 17.98
CA LEU A 14 48.47 1.01 17.13
C LEU A 14 49.76 1.18 16.30
N LEU A 15 50.61 0.14 16.21
CA LEU A 15 51.91 0.23 15.53
C LEU A 15 52.14 -0.93 14.56
N THR A 16 51.29 -1.08 13.55
CA THR A 16 51.65 -1.77 12.30
C THR A 16 50.94 -1.14 11.09
N ALA A 17 51.48 -0.03 10.58
CA ALA A 17 51.37 0.35 9.16
C ALA A 17 52.27 1.56 8.90
N CYS A 18 53.58 1.33 8.75
CA CYS A 18 54.47 2.28 8.07
C CYS A 18 54.75 1.71 6.67
N GLY A 19 54.07 2.27 5.67
CA GLY A 19 54.40 2.14 4.26
C GLY A 19 54.42 3.55 3.65
N THR A 20 55.51 3.86 2.97
CA THR A 20 55.97 5.13 2.38
C THR A 20 54.97 5.87 1.45
N PRO A 21 55.12 7.19 1.26
CA PRO A 21 54.17 8.04 0.52
C PRO A 21 54.34 7.90 -0.99
N ALA A 22 53.23 7.70 -1.71
CA ALA A 22 53.18 7.80 -3.16
C ALA A 22 52.48 9.10 -3.59
N THR A 23 53.12 9.76 -4.56
CA THR A 23 52.86 11.03 -5.24
C THR A 23 51.40 11.23 -5.73
N PRO A 24 50.86 12.47 -5.75
CA PRO A 24 49.47 12.74 -6.15
C PRO A 24 49.26 12.44 -7.64
N GLY A 25 48.43 11.44 -7.93
CA GLY A 25 47.89 11.16 -9.25
C GLY A 25 46.40 11.47 -9.26
N ASP A 26 46.02 12.36 -10.17
CA ASP A 26 44.68 12.73 -10.65
C ASP A 26 43.55 12.83 -9.62
N ALA A 27 43.11 14.06 -9.39
CA ALA A 27 41.89 14.39 -8.68
C ALA A 27 40.70 13.65 -9.35
N VAL A 28 40.18 12.64 -8.66
CA VAL A 28 38.85 12.12 -8.93
C VAL A 28 37.89 13.24 -8.55
N THR A 29 37.31 13.87 -9.57
CA THR A 29 36.13 14.72 -9.43
C THR A 29 35.05 13.93 -8.69
N LEU A 30 34.69 14.38 -7.50
CA LEU A 30 33.48 13.94 -6.80
C LEU A 30 32.28 14.16 -7.74
N PRO A 31 31.40 13.17 -7.95
CA PRO A 31 30.18 13.40 -8.71
C PRO A 31 29.34 14.43 -7.94
N THR A 32 28.98 15.52 -8.62
CA THR A 32 27.85 16.36 -8.21
C THR A 32 26.56 15.53 -8.31
N PRO A 33 25.60 15.69 -7.39
CA PRO A 33 24.30 15.05 -7.51
C PRO A 33 23.58 15.69 -8.70
N ASN A 34 23.72 15.06 -9.86
CA ASN A 34 22.87 15.29 -11.01
C ASN A 34 21.85 14.17 -11.03
N ASP A 35 20.60 14.56 -11.25
CA ASP A 35 19.46 13.72 -11.63
C ASP A 35 19.76 12.96 -12.94
N GLU A 36 20.68 11.99 -12.90
CA GLU A 36 20.67 10.92 -13.88
C GLU A 36 19.57 9.96 -13.45
N ILE A 37 18.41 10.16 -14.09
CA ILE A 37 17.35 9.17 -14.25
C ILE A 37 18.02 7.81 -14.47
N LEU A 38 18.03 6.97 -13.43
CA LEU A 38 18.23 5.55 -13.58
C LEU A 38 17.10 5.09 -14.49
N VAL A 39 17.42 4.85 -15.75
CA VAL A 39 16.56 4.03 -16.59
C VAL A 39 16.59 2.67 -15.90
N GLU A 40 15.52 2.32 -15.17
CA GLU A 40 15.40 0.99 -14.57
C GLU A 40 15.62 -0.02 -15.69
N GLU A 41 16.69 -0.80 -15.61
CA GLU A 41 16.94 -1.87 -16.56
C GLU A 41 15.82 -2.89 -16.33
N GLU A 42 14.90 -2.98 -17.28
CA GLU A 42 13.70 -3.82 -17.19
C GLU A 42 14.12 -5.29 -16.95
N LEU A 43 13.72 -5.84 -15.80
CA LEU A 43 14.10 -7.18 -15.33
C LEU A 43 13.71 -8.23 -16.38
N ARG A 44 14.62 -9.17 -16.68
CA ARG A 44 14.37 -10.21 -17.69
C ARG A 44 14.14 -11.57 -17.06
N ALA A 45 13.23 -12.37 -17.64
CA ALA A 45 12.91 -13.71 -17.16
C ALA A 45 14.15 -14.61 -17.03
N GLU A 46 15.13 -14.49 -17.94
CA GLU A 46 16.35 -15.31 -17.93
C GLU A 46 17.25 -15.05 -16.72
N GLU A 47 17.14 -13.88 -16.10
CA GLU A 47 17.90 -13.47 -14.92
C GLU A 47 17.35 -14.10 -13.63
N LEU A 48 16.08 -14.55 -13.66
CA LEU A 48 15.43 -15.20 -12.54
C LEU A 48 15.65 -16.72 -12.52
N PRO A 49 15.66 -17.34 -11.32
CA PRO A 49 15.54 -18.80 -11.18
C PRO A 49 14.27 -19.33 -11.84
N GLU A 50 14.29 -20.57 -12.35
CA GLU A 50 13.15 -21.18 -13.07
C GLU A 50 11.84 -21.14 -12.27
N VAL A 51 11.91 -21.42 -10.95
CA VAL A 51 10.75 -21.36 -10.05
C VAL A 51 10.13 -19.96 -9.96
N CYS A 52 10.95 -18.92 -10.12
CA CYS A 52 10.55 -17.52 -10.09
C CYS A 52 10.10 -16.99 -11.46
N ARG A 53 10.01 -17.80 -12.51
CA ARG A 53 9.52 -17.36 -13.84
C ARG A 53 8.02 -17.61 -14.06
N LEU A 54 7.36 -18.20 -13.07
CA LEU A 54 5.94 -18.47 -13.14
C LEU A 54 5.15 -17.17 -13.34
N TRP A 55 4.35 -17.10 -14.41
CA TRP A 55 3.56 -15.92 -14.80
C TRP A 55 4.35 -14.64 -15.11
N PHE A 56 5.63 -14.75 -15.47
CA PHE A 56 6.49 -13.58 -15.66
C PHE A 56 5.96 -12.59 -16.73
N ASP A 57 5.45 -13.08 -17.86
CA ASP A 57 4.98 -12.26 -18.99
C ASP A 57 3.46 -11.96 -18.92
N LEU A 58 2.83 -12.20 -17.78
CA LEU A 58 1.37 -12.23 -17.69
C LEU A 58 0.72 -10.86 -17.96
N ALA A 59 1.29 -9.78 -17.42
CA ALA A 59 0.75 -8.42 -17.61
C ALA A 59 0.81 -7.94 -19.07
N GLU A 60 1.74 -8.45 -19.88
CA GLU A 60 1.88 -8.08 -21.29
C GLU A 60 0.96 -8.89 -22.21
N THR A 61 0.46 -10.03 -21.73
CA THR A 61 -0.24 -11.03 -22.53
C THR A 61 -1.69 -11.26 -22.10
N SER A 62 -2.14 -10.55 -21.07
CA SER A 62 -3.44 -10.76 -20.41
C SER A 62 -4.10 -9.44 -20.06
N GLY A 63 -5.39 -9.49 -19.71
CA GLY A 63 -6.18 -8.34 -19.27
C GLY A 63 -7.30 -7.97 -20.23
N ALA A 64 -7.74 -6.73 -20.17
CA ALA A 64 -8.77 -6.18 -21.03
C ALA A 64 -8.26 -6.05 -22.47
N ALA A 65 -8.92 -6.76 -23.38
CA ALA A 65 -8.53 -6.74 -24.79
C ALA A 65 -9.28 -5.66 -25.57
N ASP A 66 -8.53 -4.94 -26.42
CA ASP A 66 -9.11 -4.03 -27.40
C ASP A 66 -9.72 -4.77 -28.59
N LYS A 67 -10.75 -4.15 -29.20
CA LYS A 67 -11.40 -4.66 -30.43
C LYS A 67 -10.42 -4.91 -31.59
N ASN A 68 -9.24 -4.27 -31.56
CA ASN A 68 -8.20 -4.37 -32.60
C ASN A 68 -7.05 -5.33 -32.25
N SER A 69 -7.13 -6.02 -31.11
CA SER A 69 -6.11 -6.95 -30.63
C SER A 69 -5.68 -7.95 -31.72
N LYS A 70 -4.38 -8.28 -31.72
CA LYS A 70 -3.78 -9.23 -32.67
C LYS A 70 -3.59 -10.62 -32.08
N LEU A 71 -3.96 -10.80 -30.81
CA LEU A 71 -3.92 -12.10 -30.17
C LEU A 71 -4.90 -13.07 -30.85
N PRO A 72 -4.55 -14.36 -30.97
CA PRO A 72 -5.45 -15.38 -31.48
C PRO A 72 -6.63 -15.60 -30.53
N LEU A 73 -7.76 -16.05 -31.07
CA LEU A 73 -8.85 -16.59 -30.24
C LEU A 73 -8.44 -17.93 -29.64
N ALA A 74 -8.78 -18.11 -28.36
CA ALA A 74 -8.68 -19.41 -27.71
C ALA A 74 -9.60 -20.43 -28.40
N SER A 75 -9.21 -21.70 -28.39
CA SER A 75 -10.04 -22.79 -28.94
C SER A 75 -11.41 -22.91 -28.27
N ARG A 76 -11.52 -22.45 -27.01
CA ARG A 76 -12.74 -22.45 -26.19
C ARG A 76 -13.30 -21.04 -25.97
N ALA A 77 -12.94 -20.07 -26.82
CA ALA A 77 -13.35 -18.67 -26.65
C ALA A 77 -14.87 -18.48 -26.58
N ASP A 78 -15.63 -19.30 -27.33
CA ASP A 78 -17.10 -19.24 -27.39
C ASP A 78 -17.77 -19.65 -26.07
N GLU A 79 -17.10 -20.42 -25.20
CA GLU A 79 -17.63 -20.79 -23.89
C GLU A 79 -17.68 -19.61 -22.91
N GLY A 80 -17.04 -18.48 -23.23
CA GLY A 80 -17.13 -17.26 -22.42
C GLY A 80 -18.40 -16.44 -22.65
N VAL A 81 -19.25 -16.81 -23.63
CA VAL A 81 -20.52 -16.12 -23.89
C VAL A 81 -21.58 -16.49 -22.86
N CYS A 82 -22.25 -15.48 -22.30
CA CYS A 82 -23.40 -15.69 -21.41
C CYS A 82 -24.72 -15.72 -22.20
N ASP A 83 -25.31 -16.92 -22.32
CA ASP A 83 -26.57 -17.11 -23.05
C ASP A 83 -27.78 -16.53 -22.30
N TYR A 84 -27.76 -16.64 -20.98
CA TYR A 84 -28.79 -16.19 -20.07
C TYR A 84 -28.15 -15.43 -18.89
N LEU A 85 -28.76 -14.30 -18.54
CA LEU A 85 -28.34 -13.48 -17.41
C LEU A 85 -29.58 -13.10 -16.61
N ALA A 86 -29.49 -13.24 -15.30
CA ALA A 86 -30.49 -12.75 -14.36
C ALA A 86 -29.95 -11.51 -13.63
N VAL A 87 -30.87 -10.71 -13.12
CA VAL A 87 -30.62 -9.56 -12.26
C VAL A 87 -31.20 -9.85 -10.90
N ARG A 88 -30.37 -9.73 -9.87
CA ARG A 88 -30.82 -9.70 -8.49
C ARG A 88 -31.10 -8.26 -8.09
N LEU A 89 -32.32 -8.02 -7.60
CA LEU A 89 -32.78 -6.70 -7.19
C LEU A 89 -32.45 -6.45 -5.71
N PRO A 90 -32.32 -5.18 -5.26
CA PRO A 90 -32.02 -4.86 -3.86
C PRO A 90 -33.10 -5.28 -2.84
N ASP A 91 -34.25 -5.76 -3.28
CA ASP A 91 -35.26 -6.37 -2.40
C ASP A 91 -35.10 -7.89 -2.26
N GLY A 92 -34.04 -8.45 -2.84
CA GLY A 92 -33.70 -9.87 -2.86
C GLY A 92 -34.44 -10.69 -3.92
N THR A 93 -35.30 -10.07 -4.74
CA THR A 93 -35.99 -10.77 -5.84
C THR A 93 -35.12 -10.89 -7.09
N TYR A 94 -35.50 -11.79 -8.00
CA TYR A 94 -34.83 -11.99 -9.28
C TYR A 94 -35.73 -11.61 -10.45
N THR A 95 -35.10 -11.10 -11.50
CA THR A 95 -35.73 -10.85 -12.80
C THR A 95 -34.73 -11.10 -13.92
N ASP A 96 -35.19 -11.20 -15.15
CA ASP A 96 -34.31 -11.46 -16.29
C ASP A 96 -33.63 -10.18 -16.75
N LEU A 97 -32.37 -10.29 -17.20
CA LEU A 97 -31.73 -9.21 -17.94
C LEU A 97 -32.19 -9.27 -19.39
N ILE A 98 -32.88 -8.23 -19.85
CA ILE A 98 -33.21 -8.04 -21.26
C ILE A 98 -31.95 -7.56 -21.99
N GLN A 99 -31.24 -8.49 -22.62
CA GLN A 99 -30.03 -8.20 -23.40
C GLN A 99 -30.38 -7.41 -24.69
N GLU A 100 -29.46 -6.56 -25.14
CA GLU A 100 -29.66 -5.72 -26.31
C GLU A 100 -29.92 -6.56 -27.57
N GLY A 101 -30.99 -6.23 -28.30
CA GLY A 101 -31.39 -6.93 -29.52
C GLY A 101 -32.16 -8.25 -29.30
N LYS A 102 -32.36 -8.69 -28.05
CA LYS A 102 -33.28 -9.80 -27.72
C LYS A 102 -34.67 -9.24 -27.41
N LEU A 103 -35.71 -9.88 -27.95
CA LEU A 103 -37.09 -9.60 -27.57
C LEU A 103 -37.41 -10.43 -26.32
N ALA A 104 -37.74 -9.75 -25.22
CA ALA A 104 -38.23 -10.37 -23.99
C ALA A 104 -39.49 -9.63 -23.52
N ASP A 105 -40.47 -10.39 -23.02
CA ASP A 105 -41.75 -9.84 -22.57
C ASP A 105 -41.71 -9.39 -21.09
N GLU A 106 -40.73 -9.88 -20.31
CA GLU A 106 -40.53 -9.60 -18.88
C GLU A 106 -39.02 -9.43 -18.58
N GLY A 107 -38.66 -8.57 -17.62
CA GLY A 107 -37.27 -8.30 -17.23
C GLY A 107 -36.92 -6.82 -17.14
N VAL A 108 -35.63 -6.52 -16.95
CA VAL A 108 -35.07 -5.16 -16.94
C VAL A 108 -33.93 -5.01 -17.93
N THR A 109 -33.76 -3.82 -18.50
CA THR A 109 -32.57 -3.51 -19.31
C THR A 109 -31.49 -2.85 -18.45
N LEU A 110 -30.22 -2.95 -18.87
CA LEU A 110 -29.11 -2.21 -18.23
C LEU A 110 -29.38 -0.69 -18.20
N ALA A 111 -29.94 -0.16 -19.28
CA ALA A 111 -30.24 1.26 -19.41
C ALA A 111 -31.35 1.68 -18.42
N ASP A 112 -32.42 0.91 -18.30
CA ASP A 112 -33.52 1.25 -17.39
C ASP A 112 -33.06 1.21 -15.92
N PHE A 113 -32.24 0.22 -15.55
CA PHE A 113 -31.72 0.10 -14.17
C PHE A 113 -30.74 1.22 -13.81
N SER A 114 -29.79 1.52 -14.70
CA SER A 114 -28.71 2.49 -14.45
C SER A 114 -29.09 3.96 -14.69
N GLY A 115 -30.30 4.21 -15.22
CA GLY A 115 -30.70 5.54 -15.70
C GLY A 115 -30.01 5.95 -17.00
N GLY A 116 -29.69 4.99 -17.87
CA GLY A 116 -29.07 5.18 -19.18
C GLY A 116 -27.55 5.31 -19.16
N ARG A 117 -26.91 4.98 -18.03
CA ARG A 117 -25.47 5.16 -17.80
C ARG A 117 -24.66 3.88 -17.88
N ALA A 118 -25.32 2.73 -17.92
CA ALA A 118 -24.74 1.44 -18.25
C ALA A 118 -25.25 0.96 -19.61
N LYS A 119 -24.37 0.37 -20.40
CA LYS A 119 -24.68 -0.17 -21.73
C LYS A 119 -23.97 -1.50 -21.97
N GLN A 120 -24.63 -2.37 -22.72
CA GLN A 120 -24.03 -3.58 -23.25
C GLN A 120 -23.09 -3.23 -24.41
N GLU A 121 -21.94 -3.86 -24.47
CA GLU A 121 -20.96 -3.76 -25.56
C GLU A 121 -20.83 -5.09 -26.31
N GLY A 122 -20.07 -5.08 -27.40
CA GLY A 122 -19.77 -6.30 -28.16
C GLY A 122 -18.97 -7.31 -27.33
N SER A 123 -19.24 -8.60 -27.53
CA SER A 123 -18.65 -9.69 -26.73
C SER A 123 -17.38 -10.31 -27.29
N TYR A 124 -17.05 -10.03 -28.55
CA TYR A 124 -15.97 -10.70 -29.25
C TYR A 124 -14.60 -10.32 -28.69
N GLY A 125 -13.87 -11.31 -28.17
CA GLY A 125 -12.45 -11.22 -27.81
C GLY A 125 -12.14 -10.11 -26.81
N GLN A 126 -12.88 -10.05 -25.70
CA GLN A 126 -12.87 -8.92 -24.77
C GLN A 126 -11.97 -9.14 -23.55
N LEU A 127 -11.62 -10.40 -23.25
CA LEU A 127 -10.61 -10.79 -22.27
C LEU A 127 -9.43 -11.43 -23.00
N ALA A 128 -8.22 -10.97 -22.72
CA ALA A 128 -6.99 -11.68 -23.03
C ALA A 128 -6.52 -12.45 -21.79
N TRP A 129 -6.12 -13.69 -21.96
CA TRP A 129 -5.44 -14.44 -20.92
C TRP A 129 -4.35 -15.31 -21.53
N ASN A 130 -3.13 -15.16 -21.03
CA ASN A 130 -1.95 -15.92 -21.45
C ASN A 130 -1.78 -15.95 -22.99
N GLY A 131 -1.99 -14.79 -23.63
CA GLY A 131 -1.82 -14.60 -25.07
C GLY A 131 -3.00 -15.06 -25.95
N GLU A 132 -4.12 -15.50 -25.38
CA GLU A 132 -5.32 -15.89 -26.13
C GLU A 132 -6.55 -15.04 -25.76
N LEU A 133 -7.45 -14.83 -26.72
CA LEU A 133 -8.67 -14.05 -26.55
C LEU A 133 -9.89 -14.93 -26.25
N TYR A 134 -10.71 -14.48 -25.30
CA TYR A 134 -11.98 -15.08 -24.91
C TYR A 134 -13.14 -14.11 -25.12
N HIS A 135 -14.32 -14.64 -25.45
CA HIS A 135 -15.53 -13.81 -25.56
C HIS A 135 -16.06 -13.50 -24.16
N ALA A 136 -16.59 -12.29 -23.94
CA ALA A 136 -17.15 -11.90 -22.65
C ALA A 136 -18.38 -11.02 -22.82
N PHE A 137 -19.41 -11.22 -21.99
CA PHE A 137 -20.48 -10.25 -21.86
C PHE A 137 -19.90 -8.96 -21.28
N THR A 138 -19.92 -7.87 -22.06
CA THR A 138 -19.23 -6.63 -21.68
C THR A 138 -20.24 -5.54 -21.36
N VAL A 139 -20.06 -4.89 -20.21
CA VAL A 139 -20.85 -3.74 -19.77
C VAL A 139 -19.91 -2.56 -19.59
N SER A 140 -20.23 -1.42 -20.22
CA SER A 140 -19.59 -0.15 -19.87
C SER A 140 -20.52 0.66 -18.97
N ALA A 141 -19.98 1.23 -17.90
CA ALA A 141 -20.74 1.96 -16.89
C ALA A 141 -20.01 3.23 -16.45
N ALA A 142 -20.77 4.29 -16.19
CA ALA A 142 -20.25 5.56 -15.70
C ALA A 142 -21.16 6.17 -14.64
N ASP A 143 -20.63 6.51 -13.46
CA ASP A 143 -21.35 7.26 -12.41
C ASP A 143 -22.75 6.71 -12.11
N CYS A 144 -22.87 5.39 -11.92
CA CYS A 144 -24.16 4.72 -11.79
C CYS A 144 -24.15 3.45 -10.93
N THR A 145 -25.34 3.04 -10.50
CA THR A 145 -25.52 1.72 -9.90
C THR A 145 -25.79 0.70 -11.00
N LEU A 146 -24.96 -0.33 -11.04
CA LEU A 146 -25.13 -1.50 -11.89
C LEU A 146 -26.04 -2.52 -11.21
N PRO A 147 -26.85 -3.27 -12.00
CA PRO A 147 -27.58 -4.41 -11.44
C PRO A 147 -26.61 -5.51 -11.00
N ASN A 148 -26.94 -6.24 -9.92
CA ASN A 148 -26.22 -7.46 -9.59
C ASN A 148 -26.55 -8.54 -10.63
N LEU A 149 -25.64 -8.72 -11.58
CA LEU A 149 -25.78 -9.70 -12.66
C LEU A 149 -25.40 -11.08 -12.14
N THR A 150 -26.15 -12.11 -12.55
CA THR A 150 -25.80 -13.50 -12.30
C THR A 150 -25.87 -14.32 -13.59
N ALA A 151 -25.01 -15.32 -13.69
CA ALA A 151 -24.90 -16.18 -14.86
C ALA A 151 -25.03 -17.66 -14.46
N PRO A 152 -26.25 -18.20 -14.33
CA PRO A 152 -26.47 -19.57 -13.88
C PRO A 152 -25.75 -20.65 -14.72
N ASP A 153 -25.50 -20.36 -15.99
CA ASP A 153 -24.89 -21.28 -16.96
C ASP A 153 -23.38 -21.04 -17.17
N GLY A 154 -22.76 -20.11 -16.44
CA GLY A 154 -21.35 -19.75 -16.62
C GLY A 154 -21.11 -18.61 -17.61
N GLY A 155 -19.84 -18.42 -17.97
CA GLY A 155 -19.36 -17.39 -18.88
C GLY A 155 -18.57 -16.28 -18.22
N ILE A 156 -18.16 -15.29 -19.02
CA ILE A 156 -17.24 -14.23 -18.62
C ILE A 156 -17.96 -12.89 -18.62
N LEU A 157 -17.87 -12.17 -17.50
CA LEU A 157 -18.33 -10.78 -17.38
C LEU A 157 -17.14 -9.83 -17.47
N ARG A 158 -17.20 -8.85 -18.37
CA ARG A 158 -16.31 -7.69 -18.37
C ARG A 158 -17.06 -6.44 -17.95
N LEU A 159 -16.59 -5.77 -16.90
CA LEU A 159 -17.07 -4.47 -16.46
C LEU A 159 -16.03 -3.41 -16.80
N ASN A 160 -16.38 -2.48 -17.69
CA ASN A 160 -15.58 -1.30 -18.01
C ASN A 160 -16.14 -0.10 -17.26
N ILE A 161 -15.47 0.28 -16.17
CA ILE A 161 -15.95 1.22 -15.16
C ILE A 161 -15.24 2.55 -15.32
N SER A 162 -16.02 3.63 -15.37
CA SER A 162 -15.55 5.01 -15.31
C SER A 162 -16.33 5.77 -14.25
N GLY A 163 -15.71 6.78 -13.63
CA GLY A 163 -16.33 7.50 -12.52
C GLY A 163 -16.71 6.58 -11.35
N ASP A 164 -17.73 6.96 -10.58
CA ASP A 164 -18.11 6.23 -9.35
C ASP A 164 -19.31 5.30 -9.59
N CYS A 165 -19.04 4.00 -9.67
CA CYS A 165 -20.06 2.97 -9.86
C CYS A 165 -20.25 2.10 -8.61
N THR A 166 -21.48 1.61 -8.42
CA THR A 166 -21.82 0.70 -7.32
C THR A 166 -22.60 -0.51 -7.80
N VAL A 167 -22.51 -1.61 -7.05
CA VAL A 167 -23.44 -2.75 -7.15
C VAL A 167 -23.94 -3.05 -5.75
N ASP A 168 -25.24 -3.32 -5.63
CA ASP A 168 -25.93 -3.60 -4.37
C ASP A 168 -26.75 -4.89 -4.53
N ASP A 169 -26.62 -5.82 -3.57
CA ASP A 169 -27.33 -7.09 -3.56
C ASP A 169 -28.55 -7.14 -2.61
N GLY A 170 -28.89 -6.02 -1.99
CA GLY A 170 -30.07 -5.90 -1.16
C GLY A 170 -29.98 -6.56 0.21
N GLY A 171 -28.82 -7.07 0.61
CA GLY A 171 -28.62 -7.66 1.92
C GLY A 171 -27.38 -8.56 2.03
N THR A 172 -26.87 -8.71 3.25
CA THR A 172 -25.63 -9.45 3.57
C THR A 172 -25.77 -10.98 3.49
N GLU A 173 -26.86 -11.49 2.93
CA GLU A 173 -27.13 -12.94 2.82
C GLU A 173 -26.65 -13.53 1.49
N TYR A 174 -26.47 -12.69 0.47
CA TYR A 174 -26.27 -13.11 -0.92
C TYR A 174 -25.03 -12.46 -1.52
N ALA A 175 -24.45 -13.10 -2.54
CA ALA A 175 -23.24 -12.59 -3.17
C ALA A 175 -23.51 -11.89 -4.51
N CYS A 176 -22.63 -10.96 -4.86
CA CYS A 176 -22.60 -10.35 -6.17
C CYS A 176 -21.87 -11.23 -7.19
N PHE A 177 -22.38 -11.22 -8.43
CA PHE A 177 -21.75 -11.86 -9.59
C PHE A 177 -21.70 -13.40 -9.55
N GLU A 178 -22.62 -14.02 -8.82
CA GLU A 178 -22.71 -15.47 -8.74
C GLU A 178 -22.89 -16.13 -10.12
N GLY A 179 -22.19 -17.25 -10.31
CA GLY A 179 -22.30 -18.11 -11.48
C GLY A 179 -21.37 -17.75 -12.64
N PHE A 180 -20.73 -16.58 -12.64
CA PHE A 180 -19.71 -16.28 -13.65
C PHE A 180 -18.45 -17.12 -13.44
N ASP A 181 -17.91 -17.66 -14.54
CA ASP A 181 -16.63 -18.38 -14.54
C ASP A 181 -15.46 -17.41 -14.33
N CYS A 182 -15.60 -16.18 -14.83
CA CYS A 182 -14.61 -15.12 -14.72
C CYS A 182 -15.30 -13.74 -14.67
N LEU A 183 -14.84 -12.90 -13.76
CA LEU A 183 -15.12 -11.47 -13.74
C LEU A 183 -13.85 -10.70 -14.08
N LEU A 184 -13.89 -9.90 -15.14
CA LEU A 184 -12.89 -8.89 -15.49
C LEU A 184 -13.42 -7.51 -15.12
N VAL A 185 -12.74 -6.81 -14.23
CA VAL A 185 -13.03 -5.40 -13.90
C VAL A 185 -11.91 -4.53 -14.45
N THR A 186 -12.28 -3.52 -15.24
CA THR A 186 -11.33 -2.62 -15.90
C THR A 186 -11.88 -1.20 -16.03
N GLY A 187 -11.07 -0.29 -16.58
CA GLY A 187 -11.40 1.13 -16.76
C GLY A 187 -10.52 2.04 -15.89
N ASP A 188 -11.06 3.20 -15.52
CA ASP A 188 -10.37 4.27 -14.76
C ASP A 188 -11.21 4.78 -13.57
N GLY A 189 -12.37 4.17 -13.32
CA GLY A 189 -13.28 4.53 -12.25
C GLY A 189 -13.17 3.68 -10.99
N THR A 190 -14.15 3.82 -10.11
CA THR A 190 -14.31 3.01 -8.90
C THR A 190 -15.56 2.14 -9.01
N LEU A 191 -15.44 0.84 -8.73
CA LEU A 191 -16.56 -0.06 -8.51
C LEU A 191 -16.60 -0.45 -7.03
N THR A 192 -17.69 -0.10 -6.35
CA THR A 192 -17.92 -0.49 -4.95
C THR A 192 -19.05 -1.49 -4.84
N VAL A 193 -18.77 -2.66 -4.26
CA VAL A 193 -19.78 -3.65 -3.90
C VAL A 193 -20.33 -3.33 -2.51
N LEU A 194 -21.65 -3.14 -2.42
CA LEU A 194 -22.37 -2.72 -1.22
C LEU A 194 -23.40 -3.77 -0.81
N ASN A 195 -23.70 -3.84 0.49
CA ASN A 195 -24.79 -4.65 1.04
C ASN A 195 -24.85 -6.09 0.48
N ALA A 196 -23.69 -6.74 0.34
CA ALA A 196 -23.55 -8.10 -0.15
C ALA A 196 -22.75 -8.95 0.83
N ALA A 197 -22.99 -10.25 0.85
CA ALA A 197 -22.23 -11.23 1.61
C ALA A 197 -20.79 -11.38 1.10
N ALA A 198 -20.59 -11.24 -0.22
CA ALA A 198 -19.30 -11.25 -0.90
C ALA A 198 -19.46 -10.85 -2.37
N LEU A 199 -18.34 -10.64 -3.06
CA LEU A 199 -18.21 -10.92 -4.49
C LEU A 199 -17.88 -12.41 -4.65
N ASP A 200 -18.68 -13.15 -5.41
CA ASP A 200 -18.52 -14.60 -5.55
C ASP A 200 -18.54 -15.01 -7.03
N CYS A 201 -17.42 -15.55 -7.51
CA CYS A 201 -17.28 -16.03 -8.89
C CYS A 201 -16.19 -17.10 -9.02
N GLY A 202 -16.16 -17.77 -10.17
CA GLY A 202 -15.19 -18.82 -10.48
C GLY A 202 -15.77 -20.22 -10.46
N GLY A 203 -14.89 -21.21 -10.34
CA GLY A 203 -15.26 -22.64 -10.41
C GLY A 203 -15.57 -23.13 -11.83
N GLY A 204 -15.36 -22.28 -12.83
CA GLY A 204 -15.52 -22.63 -14.23
C GLY A 204 -14.49 -23.63 -14.75
N GLY A 205 -14.79 -24.24 -15.90
CA GLY A 205 -13.87 -25.14 -16.60
C GLY A 205 -12.93 -24.44 -17.59
N LEU A 206 -13.05 -23.12 -17.75
CA LEU A 206 -12.19 -22.33 -18.62
C LEU A 206 -10.81 -22.12 -17.98
N PRO A 207 -9.71 -22.14 -18.76
CA PRO A 207 -8.36 -21.97 -18.23
C PRO A 207 -8.02 -20.48 -18.03
N ILE A 208 -8.90 -19.76 -17.35
CA ILE A 208 -8.80 -18.32 -17.06
C ILE A 208 -9.06 -18.06 -15.57
N PRO A 209 -8.63 -16.93 -15.00
CA PRO A 209 -8.85 -16.64 -13.60
C PRO A 209 -10.32 -16.38 -13.28
N SER A 210 -10.68 -16.60 -12.02
CA SER A 210 -12.01 -16.27 -11.52
C SER A 210 -12.22 -14.77 -11.44
N LEU A 211 -11.21 -14.01 -11.03
CA LEU A 211 -11.22 -12.55 -11.01
C LEU A 211 -9.95 -11.97 -11.64
N VAL A 212 -10.14 -11.04 -12.58
CA VAL A 212 -9.08 -10.26 -13.21
C VAL A 212 -9.35 -8.78 -12.97
N LEU A 213 -8.35 -8.06 -12.43
CA LEU A 213 -8.35 -6.60 -12.34
C LEU A 213 -7.29 -6.04 -13.30
N ASP A 214 -7.68 -5.09 -14.15
CA ASP A 214 -6.78 -4.52 -15.15
C ASP A 214 -7.14 -3.06 -15.50
N GLY A 215 -6.17 -2.26 -15.96
CA GLY A 215 -6.32 -0.82 -16.15
C GLY A 215 -6.10 -0.01 -14.87
N ASP A 216 -6.69 1.18 -14.77
CA ASP A 216 -6.54 2.11 -13.62
C ASP A 216 -7.76 2.07 -12.68
N VAL A 217 -8.55 1.00 -12.75
CA VAL A 217 -9.80 0.85 -12.00
C VAL A 217 -9.55 0.56 -10.52
N THR A 218 -10.44 1.03 -9.65
CA THR A 218 -10.47 0.66 -8.24
C THR A 218 -11.67 -0.24 -7.95
N LEU A 219 -11.44 -1.45 -7.44
CA LEU A 219 -12.49 -2.38 -6.98
C LEU A 219 -12.47 -2.46 -5.45
N ARG A 220 -13.60 -2.15 -4.83
CA ARG A 220 -13.79 -2.16 -3.37
C ARG A 220 -14.88 -3.14 -3.01
N CYS A 221 -14.54 -4.17 -2.23
CA CYS A 221 -15.50 -5.19 -1.80
C CYS A 221 -15.11 -5.74 -0.43
N GLY A 222 -16.05 -5.77 0.53
CA GLY A 222 -15.78 -6.29 1.88
C GLY A 222 -15.20 -7.70 1.86
N ASP A 223 -15.95 -8.65 1.31
CA ASP A 223 -15.56 -10.04 1.18
C ASP A 223 -15.43 -10.42 -0.30
N ILE A 224 -14.36 -11.12 -0.67
CA ILE A 224 -14.18 -11.69 -2.01
C ILE A 224 -13.97 -13.20 -1.89
N ARG A 225 -14.83 -13.99 -2.53
CA ARG A 225 -14.79 -15.46 -2.54
C ARG A 225 -14.59 -15.94 -3.97
N LEU A 226 -13.44 -16.53 -4.23
CA LEU A 226 -13.06 -17.01 -5.55
C LEU A 226 -12.91 -18.51 -5.52
N ALA A 227 -13.80 -19.21 -6.21
CA ALA A 227 -13.62 -20.62 -6.47
C ALA A 227 -12.51 -20.79 -7.52
N ALA A 228 -11.45 -21.52 -7.18
CA ALA A 228 -10.36 -21.78 -8.11
C ALA A 228 -10.89 -22.44 -9.41
N PRO A 229 -10.36 -22.06 -10.59
CA PRO A 229 -10.76 -22.70 -11.85
C PRO A 229 -10.57 -24.22 -11.78
N ASN A 230 -11.48 -24.98 -12.40
CA ASN A 230 -11.42 -26.44 -12.46
C ASN A 230 -10.34 -26.97 -13.45
N THR A 231 -9.35 -26.14 -13.73
CA THR A 231 -8.21 -26.41 -14.61
C THR A 231 -6.91 -26.29 -13.80
N VAL A 232 -5.92 -27.10 -14.14
CA VAL A 232 -4.65 -27.11 -13.42
C VAL A 232 -3.88 -25.81 -13.69
N ASP A 233 -3.30 -25.24 -12.64
CA ASP A 233 -2.36 -24.11 -12.68
C ASP A 233 -2.90 -22.86 -13.38
N VAL A 234 -4.08 -22.38 -12.97
CA VAL A 234 -4.60 -21.05 -13.30
C VAL A 234 -4.90 -20.31 -11.99
N PRO A 235 -4.51 -19.03 -11.83
CA PRO A 235 -4.78 -18.29 -10.61
C PRO A 235 -6.27 -18.06 -10.43
N ALA A 236 -6.75 -18.03 -9.19
CA ALA A 236 -8.10 -17.59 -8.87
C ALA A 236 -8.22 -16.06 -8.98
N LEU A 237 -7.18 -15.34 -8.55
CA LEU A 237 -7.08 -13.88 -8.63
C LEU A 237 -5.87 -13.46 -9.47
N ALA A 238 -6.10 -12.58 -10.45
CA ALA A 238 -5.04 -11.88 -11.17
C ALA A 238 -5.23 -10.36 -11.09
N VAL A 239 -4.29 -9.67 -10.45
CA VAL A 239 -4.22 -8.21 -10.40
C VAL A 239 -3.14 -7.77 -11.37
N LEU A 240 -3.54 -7.34 -12.56
CA LEU A 240 -2.63 -6.91 -13.64
C LEU A 240 -2.36 -5.41 -13.58
N GLY A 241 -3.36 -4.65 -13.14
CA GLY A 241 -3.32 -3.22 -12.86
C GLY A 241 -4.41 -2.82 -11.88
N GLY A 242 -4.52 -1.51 -11.62
CA GLY A 242 -5.59 -0.95 -10.79
C GLY A 242 -5.39 -1.20 -9.30
N THR A 243 -6.44 -0.95 -8.52
CA THR A 243 -6.44 -1.13 -7.06
C THR A 243 -7.58 -2.06 -6.62
N LEU A 244 -7.24 -3.16 -5.95
CA LEU A 244 -8.20 -4.06 -5.30
C LEU A 244 -8.11 -3.86 -3.78
N CYS A 245 -9.21 -3.44 -3.16
CA CYS A 245 -9.30 -3.34 -1.70
C CYS A 245 -10.39 -4.28 -1.18
N THR A 246 -9.99 -5.19 -0.28
CA THR A 246 -10.90 -6.13 0.39
C THR A 246 -10.53 -6.35 1.84
N ASP A 247 -11.51 -6.70 2.67
CA ASP A 247 -11.26 -7.10 4.05
C ASP A 247 -10.83 -8.57 4.09
N MET A 248 -11.58 -9.43 3.39
CA MET A 248 -11.37 -10.88 3.44
C MET A 248 -11.34 -11.49 2.04
N LEU A 249 -10.30 -12.28 1.76
CA LEU A 249 -10.09 -12.93 0.47
C LEU A 249 -10.04 -14.46 0.63
N TRP A 250 -11.03 -15.17 0.10
CA TRP A 250 -11.04 -16.64 0.04
C TRP A 250 -10.69 -17.11 -1.37
N LEU A 251 -9.68 -17.98 -1.49
CA LEU A 251 -9.18 -18.44 -2.78
C LEU A 251 -9.46 -19.92 -3.07
N SER A 252 -10.10 -20.64 -2.14
CA SER A 252 -10.48 -22.05 -2.33
C SER A 252 -9.33 -22.98 -2.77
N ASN A 253 -8.17 -22.87 -2.11
CA ASN A 253 -6.91 -23.53 -2.47
C ASN A 253 -6.34 -23.08 -3.83
N GLY A 254 -6.71 -21.88 -4.27
CA GLY A 254 -6.28 -21.24 -5.50
C GLY A 254 -4.99 -20.46 -5.34
N MET A 255 -4.56 -19.87 -6.46
CA MET A 255 -3.38 -19.01 -6.52
C MET A 255 -3.80 -17.55 -6.69
N LEU A 256 -3.02 -16.63 -6.11
CA LEU A 256 -3.10 -15.21 -6.44
C LEU A 256 -1.85 -14.79 -7.22
N VAL A 257 -2.02 -13.90 -8.19
CA VAL A 257 -0.92 -13.22 -8.88
C VAL A 257 -1.15 -11.72 -8.88
N ASN A 258 -0.14 -10.96 -8.46
CA ASN A 258 -0.08 -9.52 -8.67
C ASN A 258 1.09 -9.19 -9.60
N ALA A 259 0.76 -8.64 -10.77
CA ALA A 259 1.69 -8.39 -11.85
C ALA A 259 1.92 -6.90 -12.14
N GLY A 260 1.20 -5.99 -11.45
CA GLY A 260 1.30 -4.56 -11.70
C GLY A 260 0.35 -3.64 -10.92
N GLY A 261 -0.66 -4.16 -10.21
CA GLY A 261 -1.61 -3.34 -9.46
C GLY A 261 -1.34 -3.25 -7.96
N THR A 262 -2.25 -2.58 -7.25
CA THR A 262 -2.27 -2.51 -5.80
C THR A 262 -3.31 -3.49 -5.26
N LEU A 263 -2.88 -4.49 -4.50
CA LEU A 263 -3.76 -5.44 -3.80
C LEU A 263 -3.69 -5.17 -2.31
N SER A 264 -4.79 -4.80 -1.67
CA SER A 264 -4.89 -4.62 -0.23
C SER A 264 -5.94 -5.56 0.35
N VAL A 265 -5.50 -6.49 1.20
CA VAL A 265 -6.33 -7.42 1.99
C VAL A 265 -6.10 -7.12 3.46
N GLN A 266 -7.07 -6.49 4.12
CA GLN A 266 -6.92 -6.00 5.49
C GLN A 266 -6.93 -7.10 6.54
N GLY A 267 -7.95 -7.94 6.51
CA GLY A 267 -8.14 -9.05 7.42
C GLY A 267 -7.23 -10.21 7.02
N SER A 268 -7.79 -11.20 6.33
CA SER A 268 -7.04 -12.43 6.04
C SER A 268 -7.24 -12.95 4.63
N VAL A 269 -6.18 -13.53 4.08
CA VAL A 269 -6.26 -14.40 2.91
C VAL A 269 -6.44 -15.84 3.40
N GLN A 270 -7.52 -16.46 2.97
CA GLN A 270 -7.93 -17.81 3.36
C GLN A 270 -7.78 -18.77 2.18
N GLU A 271 -7.34 -20.00 2.50
CA GLU A 271 -7.16 -21.07 1.52
C GLU A 271 -6.23 -20.67 0.35
N LEU A 272 -5.18 -19.92 0.67
CA LEU A 272 -4.12 -19.57 -0.27
C LEU A 272 -3.20 -20.77 -0.50
N LYS A 273 -3.11 -21.25 -1.74
CA LYS A 273 -2.11 -22.26 -2.12
C LYS A 273 -0.78 -21.62 -2.49
N ARG A 274 -0.83 -20.57 -3.30
CA ARG A 274 0.36 -19.89 -3.85
C ARG A 274 0.09 -18.41 -4.12
N ALA A 275 1.03 -17.55 -3.76
CA ALA A 275 1.07 -16.16 -4.16
C ALA A 275 2.28 -15.90 -5.07
N VAL A 276 2.05 -15.23 -6.19
CA VAL A 276 3.11 -14.80 -7.12
C VAL A 276 3.12 -13.27 -7.19
N PHE A 277 4.25 -12.68 -6.83
CA PHE A 277 4.47 -11.23 -6.86
C PHE A 277 5.47 -10.92 -7.95
N ARG A 278 5.00 -10.29 -9.03
CA ARG A 278 5.82 -9.92 -10.20
C ARG A 278 5.98 -8.41 -10.33
N GLY A 279 4.97 -7.66 -9.92
CA GLY A 279 4.94 -6.20 -9.99
C GLY A 279 3.88 -5.63 -9.07
N GLY A 280 3.80 -4.31 -9.02
CA GLY A 280 2.85 -3.61 -8.16
C GLY A 280 3.12 -3.79 -6.67
N THR A 281 2.10 -3.56 -5.86
CA THR A 281 2.16 -3.64 -4.40
C THR A 281 1.08 -4.58 -3.86
N THR A 282 1.46 -5.48 -2.96
CA THR A 282 0.53 -6.36 -2.26
C THR A 282 0.64 -6.18 -0.75
N LEU A 283 -0.46 -5.82 -0.10
CA LEU A 283 -0.60 -5.62 1.34
C LEU A 283 -1.55 -6.68 1.88
N LEU A 284 -1.06 -7.57 2.74
CA LEU A 284 -1.82 -8.66 3.32
C LEU A 284 -1.82 -8.52 4.85
N GLY A 285 -2.99 -8.60 5.48
CA GLY A 285 -3.11 -8.66 6.94
C GLY A 285 -2.53 -9.97 7.47
N SER A 286 -3.26 -11.08 7.27
CA SER A 286 -2.81 -12.42 7.67
C SER A 286 -2.96 -13.47 6.57
N ALA A 287 -2.12 -14.50 6.65
CA ALA A 287 -2.15 -15.69 5.81
C ALA A 287 -1.89 -16.90 6.73
N GLU A 288 -2.94 -17.40 7.37
CA GLU A 288 -2.84 -18.39 8.46
C GLU A 288 -2.47 -19.80 7.99
N GLN A 289 -2.64 -20.07 6.70
CA GLN A 289 -2.45 -21.39 6.11
C GLN A 289 -1.10 -21.44 5.38
N LYS A 290 -0.53 -22.64 5.32
CA LYS A 290 0.66 -22.92 4.52
C LYS A 290 0.44 -22.46 3.07
N ALA A 291 1.36 -21.65 2.55
CA ALA A 291 1.36 -21.20 1.17
C ALA A 291 2.78 -21.14 0.59
N GLU A 292 2.86 -21.13 -0.74
CA GLU A 292 4.09 -20.85 -1.48
C GLU A 292 4.08 -19.38 -1.93
N PHE A 293 5.12 -18.63 -1.61
CA PHE A 293 5.31 -17.24 -2.01
C PHE A 293 6.45 -17.18 -3.03
N ILE A 294 6.17 -16.68 -4.22
CA ILE A 294 7.13 -16.59 -5.32
C ILE A 294 7.31 -15.13 -5.69
N LEU A 295 8.55 -14.66 -5.70
CA LEU A 295 8.92 -13.30 -6.00
C LEU A 295 9.73 -13.21 -7.29
N SER A 296 9.18 -12.46 -8.23
CA SER A 296 9.75 -12.17 -9.53
C SER A 296 9.88 -10.66 -9.76
N GLY A 297 9.53 -9.84 -8.77
CA GLY A 297 9.51 -8.38 -8.79
C GLY A 297 8.46 -7.83 -7.83
N GLY A 298 8.18 -6.52 -7.93
CA GLY A 298 7.17 -5.84 -7.11
C GLY A 298 7.48 -5.80 -5.61
N THR A 299 6.47 -5.40 -4.84
CA THR A 299 6.56 -5.26 -3.38
C THR A 299 5.39 -6.00 -2.72
N ALA A 300 5.69 -6.81 -1.71
CA ALA A 300 4.71 -7.52 -0.92
C ALA A 300 4.97 -7.39 0.58
N HIS A 301 3.91 -7.15 1.34
CA HIS A 301 3.96 -7.01 2.79
C HIS A 301 2.88 -7.88 3.42
N LEU A 302 3.28 -8.68 4.41
CA LEU A 302 2.39 -9.43 5.28
C LEU A 302 2.51 -8.88 6.70
N ALA A 303 1.41 -8.39 7.28
CA ALA A 303 1.43 -7.87 8.64
C ALA A 303 1.69 -8.98 9.68
N GLY A 304 1.17 -10.19 9.43
CA GLY A 304 1.43 -11.39 10.23
C GLY A 304 2.72 -12.14 9.89
N GLY A 305 2.97 -13.24 10.61
CA GLY A 305 4.04 -14.18 10.30
C GLY A 305 3.62 -15.25 9.28
N LEU A 306 4.60 -15.87 8.63
CA LEU A 306 4.34 -16.98 7.71
C LEU A 306 3.95 -18.25 8.48
N ALA A 307 2.90 -18.93 7.99
CA ALA A 307 2.44 -20.20 8.54
C ALA A 307 3.49 -21.31 8.40
N GLU A 308 3.48 -22.28 9.33
CA GLU A 308 4.41 -23.40 9.32
C GLU A 308 4.32 -24.24 8.03
N GLY A 309 5.47 -24.52 7.43
CA GLY A 309 5.58 -25.30 6.20
C GLY A 309 5.36 -24.49 4.92
N SER A 310 5.25 -23.16 5.02
CA SER A 310 5.27 -22.25 3.87
C SER A 310 6.65 -22.23 3.20
N THR A 311 6.71 -21.74 1.97
CA THR A 311 7.95 -21.56 1.22
C THR A 311 8.03 -20.16 0.64
N VAL A 312 9.23 -19.57 0.60
CA VAL A 312 9.50 -18.29 -0.06
C VAL A 312 10.59 -18.51 -1.10
N GLU A 313 10.29 -18.23 -2.36
CA GLU A 313 11.23 -18.24 -3.48
C GLU A 313 11.52 -16.79 -3.88
N GLY A 314 12.60 -16.23 -3.36
CA GLY A 314 12.97 -14.82 -3.44
C GLY A 314 13.82 -14.47 -4.66
N GLY A 315 13.22 -14.40 -5.86
CA GLY A 315 13.93 -14.05 -7.10
C GLY A 315 14.32 -12.57 -7.20
N ALA A 316 13.32 -11.68 -7.20
CA ALA A 316 13.49 -10.23 -7.26
C ALA A 316 12.31 -9.51 -6.57
N GLY A 317 12.47 -8.21 -6.26
CA GLY A 317 11.45 -7.42 -5.56
C GLY A 317 11.65 -7.39 -4.04
N VAL A 318 10.61 -7.01 -3.31
CA VAL A 318 10.62 -6.85 -1.85
C VAL A 318 9.53 -7.72 -1.23
N PHE A 319 9.89 -8.49 -0.19
CA PHE A 319 8.91 -9.20 0.65
C PHE A 319 9.18 -8.99 2.12
N SER A 320 8.17 -8.60 2.88
CA SER A 320 8.27 -8.51 4.35
C SER A 320 7.18 -9.28 5.06
N ALA A 321 7.52 -9.91 6.18
CA ALA A 321 6.54 -10.42 7.14
C ALA A 321 7.00 -10.19 8.58
N GLN A 322 6.08 -10.34 9.54
CA GLN A 322 6.43 -10.30 10.96
C GLN A 322 7.45 -11.37 11.35
N SER A 323 7.38 -12.53 10.71
CA SER A 323 8.27 -13.65 10.97
C SER A 323 8.33 -14.60 9.78
N PHE A 324 9.53 -15.00 9.35
CA PHE A 324 9.71 -16.10 8.41
C PHE A 324 10.01 -17.44 9.06
N SER A 325 10.07 -17.52 10.40
CA SER A 325 10.46 -18.75 11.12
C SER A 325 9.62 -20.00 10.81
N GLY A 326 8.38 -19.84 10.32
CA GLY A 326 7.53 -20.94 9.87
C GLY A 326 7.80 -21.43 8.45
N ALA A 327 8.63 -20.73 7.67
CA ALA A 327 8.82 -20.97 6.24
C ALA A 327 10.24 -21.46 5.89
N VAL A 328 10.34 -22.17 4.77
CA VAL A 328 11.62 -22.40 4.10
C VAL A 328 11.86 -21.23 3.14
N VAL A 329 12.94 -20.49 3.36
CA VAL A 329 13.29 -19.31 2.57
C VAL A 329 14.45 -19.62 1.65
N ASN A 330 14.20 -19.51 0.34
CA ASN A 330 15.20 -19.61 -0.72
C ASN A 330 15.42 -18.22 -1.31
N ASP A 331 16.52 -17.57 -0.92
CA ASP A 331 16.90 -16.25 -1.40
C ASP A 331 17.81 -16.35 -2.63
N TYR A 332 17.37 -15.75 -3.74
CA TYR A 332 18.09 -15.70 -5.01
C TYR A 332 18.42 -14.27 -5.46
N GLY A 333 17.97 -13.24 -4.73
CA GLY A 333 18.13 -11.84 -5.15
C GLY A 333 17.03 -10.88 -4.72
N ALA A 334 15.91 -11.37 -4.16
CA ALA A 334 14.88 -10.51 -3.59
C ALA A 334 15.34 -9.89 -2.25
N VAL A 335 14.78 -8.73 -1.92
CA VAL A 335 14.94 -8.12 -0.61
C VAL A 335 13.92 -8.74 0.34
N LEU A 336 14.37 -9.62 1.22
CA LEU A 336 13.52 -10.37 2.15
C LEU A 336 13.67 -9.83 3.58
N TRP A 337 12.57 -9.40 4.18
CA TRP A 337 12.52 -8.81 5.52
C TRP A 337 11.75 -9.68 6.51
N ASP A 338 12.50 -10.26 7.45
CA ASP A 338 11.97 -11.00 8.59
C ASP A 338 11.91 -10.09 9.83
N GLY A 339 10.71 -9.68 10.25
CA GLY A 339 10.51 -8.83 11.42
C GLY A 339 10.96 -9.45 12.75
N ALA A 340 11.11 -10.78 12.84
CA ALA A 340 11.58 -11.46 14.04
C ALA A 340 13.12 -11.49 14.13
N ASP A 341 13.81 -11.29 13.01
CA ASP A 341 15.27 -11.31 12.96
C ASP A 341 15.85 -9.90 13.15
N GLY A 342 16.31 -9.62 14.37
CA GLY A 342 17.04 -8.37 14.68
C GLY A 342 18.38 -8.22 13.94
N SER A 343 18.81 -9.24 13.19
CA SER A 343 20.03 -9.25 12.38
C SER A 343 19.79 -9.15 10.87
N ALA A 344 18.53 -9.20 10.40
CA ALA A 344 18.22 -9.22 8.99
C ALA A 344 18.51 -7.87 8.32
N TYR A 345 19.49 -7.94 7.40
CA TYR A 345 19.93 -7.00 6.37
C TYR A 345 19.50 -5.54 6.49
N ARG A 346 20.50 -4.69 6.76
CA ARG A 346 20.52 -3.23 6.52
C ARG A 346 20.31 -2.92 5.03
N GLY A 347 19.10 -3.15 4.52
CA GLY A 347 18.58 -2.42 3.38
C GLY A 347 18.20 -1.02 3.86
N VAL A 348 18.28 -0.04 2.96
CA VAL A 348 17.94 1.38 3.21
C VAL A 348 16.44 1.58 3.52
N TYR A 349 15.65 0.51 3.52
CA TYR A 349 14.20 0.54 3.59
C TYR A 349 13.73 -0.39 4.72
N GLY A 350 13.05 0.18 5.72
CA GLY A 350 12.31 -0.59 6.73
C GLY A 350 11.03 -1.17 6.15
N ALA A 351 10.32 -2.00 6.91
CA ALA A 351 9.00 -2.49 6.51
C ALA A 351 8.01 -1.30 6.42
N GLY A 352 7.77 -0.81 5.21
CA GLY A 352 6.83 0.27 4.92
C GLY A 352 5.39 -0.20 4.83
N TYR A 353 4.96 -1.15 5.66
CA TYR A 353 3.53 -1.46 5.78
C TYR A 353 3.07 -1.20 7.19
N TYR A 354 2.18 -0.23 7.33
CA TYR A 354 1.55 0.22 8.56
C TYR A 354 0.10 -0.27 8.53
N PRO A 355 -0.16 -1.54 8.88
CA PRO A 355 -1.54 -2.01 8.98
C PRO A 355 -2.26 -1.11 9.98
N THR A 356 -3.35 -0.49 9.53
CA THR A 356 -4.26 0.20 10.43
C THR A 356 -5.32 -0.81 10.83
N ASP A 357 -5.09 -1.52 11.93
CA ASP A 357 -6.17 -2.20 12.61
C ASP A 357 -6.81 -1.16 13.52
N TYR A 358 -8.01 -0.67 13.16
CA TYR A 358 -8.85 0.14 14.04
C TYR A 358 -10.11 -0.65 14.37
N SER A 359 -10.27 -1.02 15.64
CA SER A 359 -11.51 -1.61 16.15
C SER A 359 -12.09 -0.76 17.27
N PRO A 360 -13.38 -0.39 17.20
CA PRO A 360 -14.10 0.22 18.30
C PRO A 360 -14.07 -0.61 19.60
N ASP A 361 -13.86 -1.93 19.51
CA ASP A 361 -13.87 -2.83 20.66
C ASP A 361 -12.70 -2.56 21.63
N TRP A 362 -11.54 -2.14 21.11
CA TRP A 362 -10.36 -1.84 21.94
C TRP A 362 -9.94 -0.37 21.89
N ALA A 363 -10.16 0.35 20.78
CA ALA A 363 -9.88 1.79 20.69
C ALA A 363 -10.98 2.65 21.33
N GLY A 364 -12.15 2.07 21.58
CA GLY A 364 -13.36 2.80 21.93
C GLY A 364 -14.02 3.45 20.71
N THR A 365 -15.35 3.62 20.77
CA THR A 365 -16.07 4.36 19.74
C THR A 365 -15.75 5.84 19.83
N VAL A 366 -15.22 6.40 18.75
CA VAL A 366 -15.07 7.85 18.60
C VAL A 366 -16.32 8.40 17.90
N PRO A 367 -17.16 9.22 18.56
CA PRO A 367 -18.31 9.83 17.92
C PRO A 367 -17.90 10.63 16.69
N SER A 368 -18.68 10.51 15.61
CA SER A 368 -18.42 11.16 14.31
C SER A 368 -17.12 10.72 13.61
N ALA A 369 -16.52 9.61 14.03
CA ALA A 369 -15.50 8.92 13.26
C ALA A 369 -16.12 7.86 12.36
N VAL A 370 -15.60 7.73 11.14
CA VAL A 370 -16.00 6.71 10.17
C VAL A 370 -14.77 5.91 9.77
N TRP A 371 -14.81 4.61 10.01
CA TRP A 371 -13.77 3.68 9.59
C TRP A 371 -14.06 3.16 8.18
N ASP A 372 -13.05 3.24 7.33
CA ASP A 372 -13.06 2.70 5.98
C ASP A 372 -11.90 1.71 5.83
N ALA A 373 -12.18 0.42 5.97
CA ALA A 373 -11.17 -0.63 5.80
C ALA A 373 -10.68 -0.75 4.34
N LEU A 374 -11.51 -0.35 3.37
CA LEU A 374 -11.32 -0.66 1.96
C LEU A 374 -10.55 0.44 1.22
N ASN A 375 -9.46 0.91 1.82
CA ASN A 375 -8.56 1.91 1.25
C ASN A 375 -7.09 1.51 1.43
N ALA A 376 -6.22 2.01 0.57
CA ALA A 376 -4.76 1.90 0.73
C ALA A 376 -4.10 3.20 0.26
N GLU A 377 -3.21 3.76 1.08
CA GLU A 377 -2.58 5.05 0.86
C GLU A 377 -1.07 4.93 1.00
N ASN A 378 -0.33 5.47 0.03
CA ASN A 378 1.13 5.55 0.06
C ASN A 378 1.58 7.00 0.22
N PRO A 379 1.92 7.44 1.44
CA PRO A 379 2.40 8.79 1.66
C PRO A 379 3.86 9.02 1.27
N TYR A 380 4.70 7.98 1.25
CA TYR A 380 6.14 8.13 1.08
C TYR A 380 6.81 6.82 0.63
N GLU A 381 7.51 6.83 -0.50
CA GLU A 381 8.29 5.70 -1.02
C GLU A 381 7.55 4.35 -0.96
N ASN A 382 7.94 3.46 -0.03
CA ASN A 382 7.37 2.13 0.15
C ASN A 382 6.49 2.04 1.41
N ASP A 383 6.15 3.18 2.04
CA ASP A 383 5.30 3.26 3.21
C ASP A 383 3.82 3.28 2.81
N TRP A 384 3.06 2.33 3.34
CA TRP A 384 1.66 2.08 3.01
C TRP A 384 0.81 2.01 4.27
N PHE A 385 -0.29 2.76 4.27
CA PHE A 385 -1.36 2.63 5.23
C PHE A 385 -2.51 1.91 4.55
N ALA A 386 -2.97 0.81 5.13
CA ALA A 386 -4.22 0.20 4.69
C ALA A 386 -5.34 0.69 5.62
N GLY A 387 -6.40 1.25 5.04
CA GLY A 387 -7.60 1.72 5.72
C GLY A 387 -7.49 3.17 6.16
N THR A 388 -8.64 3.82 6.35
CA THR A 388 -8.71 5.24 6.68
C THR A 388 -9.76 5.48 7.76
N LEU A 389 -9.37 6.14 8.84
CA LEU A 389 -10.30 6.64 9.84
C LEU A 389 -10.57 8.13 9.56
N THR A 390 -11.78 8.42 9.10
CA THR A 390 -12.23 9.80 8.87
C THR A 390 -12.76 10.38 10.18
N LEU A 391 -12.21 11.52 10.60
CA LEU A 391 -12.66 12.28 11.76
C LEU A 391 -13.38 13.54 11.28
N GLU A 392 -14.65 13.70 11.62
CA GLU A 392 -15.42 14.92 11.30
C GLU A 392 -16.04 15.52 12.55
N ASN A 393 -15.45 16.60 13.05
CA ASN A 393 -15.84 17.24 14.32
C ASN A 393 -15.87 16.24 15.49
N ALA A 394 -14.89 15.33 15.49
CA ALA A 394 -14.77 14.23 16.43
C ALA A 394 -14.06 14.68 17.72
N HIS A 395 -14.47 14.08 18.83
CA HIS A 395 -13.80 14.21 20.13
C HIS A 395 -13.50 12.82 20.67
N ALA A 396 -12.26 12.60 21.10
CA ALA A 396 -11.83 11.38 21.76
C ALA A 396 -10.97 11.71 22.99
N PRO A 397 -11.06 10.92 24.07
CA PRO A 397 -10.13 11.07 25.19
C PRO A 397 -8.70 10.64 24.80
N GLU A 398 -8.55 9.53 24.08
CA GLU A 398 -7.30 8.99 23.55
C GLU A 398 -7.61 8.27 22.24
N LEU A 399 -6.60 8.08 21.38
CA LEU A 399 -6.73 7.32 20.14
C LEU A 399 -5.43 6.54 19.89
N LEU A 400 -5.44 5.24 20.14
CA LEU A 400 -4.24 4.39 20.16
C LEU A 400 -4.40 3.18 19.22
N PRO A 401 -4.41 3.38 17.89
CA PRO A 401 -4.45 2.30 16.91
C PRO A 401 -3.42 1.19 17.16
N TRP A 402 -3.80 -0.05 16.86
CA TRP A 402 -2.88 -1.17 16.88
C TRP A 402 -2.10 -1.18 15.55
N GLY A 403 -0.94 -0.53 15.56
CA GLY A 403 -0.14 -0.32 14.35
C GLY A 403 -0.20 1.12 13.88
N GLY A 404 -0.30 1.34 12.57
CA GLY A 404 -0.40 2.69 12.00
C GLY A 404 -1.82 3.22 12.01
N ALA A 405 -2.01 4.52 11.74
CA ALA A 405 -3.30 5.05 11.36
C ALA A 405 -3.20 6.14 10.30
N HIS A 406 -3.99 5.97 9.24
CA HIS A 406 -4.35 7.05 8.34
C HIS A 406 -5.61 7.75 8.85
N LEU A 407 -5.44 9.02 9.22
CA LEU A 407 -6.46 9.91 9.76
C LEU A 407 -6.83 10.96 8.72
N ARG A 408 -8.04 10.85 8.15
CA ARG A 408 -8.60 11.91 7.31
C ARG A 408 -9.34 12.91 8.18
N VAL A 409 -8.76 14.08 8.37
CA VAL A 409 -9.23 15.12 9.30
C VAL A 409 -10.13 16.11 8.55
N LEU A 410 -11.38 16.22 8.99
CA LEU A 410 -12.39 17.15 8.49
C LEU A 410 -12.98 17.96 9.65
N GLY A 411 -13.24 19.26 9.45
CA GLY A 411 -13.77 20.11 10.53
C GLY A 411 -12.77 20.33 11.67
N GLU A 412 -13.25 20.46 12.91
CA GLU A 412 -12.43 20.69 14.10
C GLU A 412 -12.46 19.47 15.03
N ASN A 413 -11.33 18.78 15.17
CA ASN A 413 -11.23 17.52 15.92
C ASN A 413 -10.34 17.68 17.16
N THR A 414 -10.59 16.87 18.18
CA THR A 414 -9.79 16.89 19.41
C THR A 414 -9.56 15.49 19.96
N VAL A 415 -8.32 15.20 20.32
CA VAL A 415 -7.91 14.05 21.14
C VAL A 415 -7.30 14.61 22.43
N ASP A 416 -7.98 14.51 23.56
CA ASP A 416 -7.55 15.20 24.80
C ASP A 416 -6.17 14.73 25.29
N GLY A 417 -5.90 13.43 25.16
CA GLY A 417 -4.67 12.77 25.61
C GLY A 417 -3.76 12.36 24.45
N THR A 418 -3.26 11.12 24.52
CA THR A 418 -2.31 10.60 23.53
C THR A 418 -3.04 10.11 22.27
N LEU A 419 -2.56 10.58 21.13
CA LEU A 419 -2.75 9.96 19.83
C LEU A 419 -1.44 9.28 19.43
N GLY A 420 -1.45 7.96 19.27
CA GLY A 420 -0.22 7.21 19.05
C GLY A 420 -0.37 5.97 18.19
N GLY A 421 0.76 5.37 17.82
CA GLY A 421 0.81 4.21 16.92
C GLY A 421 2.23 3.96 16.42
N THR A 422 2.41 2.99 15.52
CA THR A 422 3.69 2.78 14.83
C THR A 422 3.89 3.73 13.65
N GLY A 423 2.80 4.31 13.14
CA GLY A 423 2.83 5.38 12.16
C GLY A 423 1.53 6.20 12.16
N LEU A 424 1.60 7.48 11.79
CA LEU A 424 0.45 8.38 11.69
C LEU A 424 0.51 9.15 10.38
N LEU A 425 -0.52 9.01 9.56
CA LEU A 425 -0.71 9.81 8.35
C LEU A 425 -1.93 10.72 8.54
N PHE A 426 -1.72 12.02 8.43
CA PHE A 426 -2.79 13.02 8.48
C PHE A 426 -3.04 13.59 7.08
N THR A 427 -4.29 13.49 6.62
CA THR A 427 -4.75 14.11 5.37
C THR A 427 -6.08 14.85 5.57
N GLY A 428 -6.54 15.57 4.55
CA GLY A 428 -7.78 16.34 4.58
C GLY A 428 -7.59 17.79 5.06
N GLY A 429 -8.55 18.67 4.78
CA GLY A 429 -8.43 20.10 5.04
C GLY A 429 -8.94 20.56 6.42
N GLY A 430 -9.11 19.65 7.38
CA GLY A 430 -9.57 19.95 8.73
C GLY A 430 -8.43 20.20 9.71
N SER A 431 -8.80 20.41 10.98
CA SER A 431 -7.86 20.57 12.09
C SER A 431 -8.02 19.50 13.16
N LEU A 432 -6.91 19.16 13.80
CA LEU A 432 -6.84 18.19 14.90
C LEU A 432 -5.94 18.74 16.01
N ALA A 433 -6.48 18.86 17.22
CA ALA A 433 -5.71 19.13 18.41
C ALA A 433 -5.53 17.84 19.24
N ALA A 434 -4.30 17.45 19.53
CA ALA A 434 -3.96 16.31 20.38
C ALA A 434 -3.24 16.75 21.66
N GLY A 435 -3.42 16.03 22.77
CA GLY A 435 -2.58 16.24 23.96
C GLY A 435 -1.12 15.89 23.69
N GLU A 436 -0.88 14.72 23.11
CA GLU A 436 0.43 14.20 22.74
C GLU A 436 0.33 13.41 21.43
N LEU A 437 1.35 13.53 20.57
CA LEU A 437 1.60 12.58 19.49
C LEU A 437 2.73 11.64 19.90
N ASN A 438 2.45 10.34 19.96
CA ASN A 438 3.43 9.32 20.35
C ASN A 438 3.55 8.25 19.27
N VAL A 439 4.60 8.35 18.45
CA VAL A 439 4.81 7.44 17.30
C VAL A 439 5.98 6.52 17.60
N TRP A 440 5.70 5.27 17.95
CA TRP A 440 6.71 4.33 18.41
C TRP A 440 6.67 3.03 17.63
N ALA A 441 7.72 2.76 16.86
CA ALA A 441 7.83 1.53 16.08
C ALA A 441 8.18 0.33 16.98
N TRP A 442 7.43 -0.76 16.78
CA TRP A 442 7.61 -2.03 17.46
C TRP A 442 7.11 -3.19 16.59
N GLY A 443 7.56 -4.41 16.91
CA GLY A 443 7.11 -5.62 16.22
C GLY A 443 7.58 -5.66 14.78
N SER A 444 6.66 -5.87 13.85
CA SER A 444 6.94 -5.92 12.40
C SER A 444 7.22 -4.53 11.80
N VAL A 445 6.75 -3.46 12.43
CA VAL A 445 7.07 -2.08 12.02
C VAL A 445 8.32 -1.63 12.75
N ARG A 446 9.39 -1.37 12.01
CA ARG A 446 10.70 -1.03 12.58
C ARG A 446 11.06 0.44 12.46
N ALA A 447 10.67 1.09 11.37
CA ALA A 447 10.80 2.53 11.18
C ALA A 447 9.43 3.19 11.42
N PRO A 448 9.31 4.18 12.33
CA PRO A 448 8.08 4.91 12.51
C PRO A 448 7.92 5.97 11.42
N LEU A 449 6.67 6.28 11.05
CA LEU A 449 6.34 7.34 10.10
C LEU A 449 5.31 8.29 10.68
N LEU A 450 5.56 9.59 10.64
CA LEU A 450 4.54 10.63 10.81
C LEU A 450 4.52 11.51 9.57
N ALA A 451 3.37 11.62 8.91
CA ALA A 451 3.20 12.45 7.72
C ALA A 451 2.00 13.39 7.83
N VAL A 452 2.16 14.65 7.44
CA VAL A 452 1.09 15.67 7.42
C VAL A 452 0.95 16.26 6.01
N ARG A 453 -0.20 16.02 5.39
CA ARG A 453 -0.47 16.33 3.98
C ARG A 453 -1.88 16.91 3.79
N ASP A 454 -2.18 17.29 2.55
CA ASP A 454 -3.49 17.69 2.03
C ASP A 454 -4.19 18.81 2.81
N GLY A 455 -3.41 19.74 3.38
CA GLY A 455 -3.92 20.87 4.14
C GLY A 455 -4.34 20.55 5.57
N ALA A 456 -4.03 19.34 6.09
CA ALA A 456 -4.35 18.97 7.46
C ALA A 456 -3.61 19.88 8.44
N ASP A 457 -4.31 20.40 9.44
CA ASP A 457 -3.74 21.28 10.46
C ASP A 457 -3.71 20.59 11.83
N VAL A 458 -2.55 20.02 12.15
CA VAL A 458 -2.34 19.20 13.35
C VAL A 458 -1.61 20.02 14.40
N ARG A 459 -2.18 20.06 15.61
CA ARG A 459 -1.57 20.67 16.80
C ARG A 459 -1.43 19.65 17.89
N CYS A 460 -0.29 19.60 18.57
CA CYS A 460 -0.14 18.76 19.75
C CYS A 460 0.61 19.45 20.89
N GLY A 461 0.40 18.99 22.12
CA GLY A 461 1.12 19.46 23.30
C GLY A 461 2.56 18.94 23.37
N ALA A 462 2.83 17.73 22.88
CA ALA A 462 4.17 17.16 22.74
C ALA A 462 4.22 16.18 21.56
N LEU A 463 5.42 15.93 21.04
CA LEU A 463 5.68 14.93 20.00
C LEU A 463 6.90 14.08 20.38
N HIS A 464 6.68 12.78 20.47
CA HIS A 464 7.72 11.77 20.67
C HIS A 464 7.70 10.78 19.52
N MET A 465 8.86 10.52 18.91
CA MET A 465 8.98 9.49 17.88
C MET A 465 10.27 8.69 17.98
N GLY A 466 10.17 7.37 17.85
CA GLY A 466 11.32 6.47 17.94
C GLY A 466 10.99 5.00 17.68
N SER A 467 11.98 4.14 17.91
CA SER A 467 11.92 2.72 17.55
C SER A 467 12.66 1.86 18.56
N ASN A 468 12.07 0.72 18.94
CA ASN A 468 12.73 -0.26 19.82
C ASN A 468 14.02 -0.84 19.23
N VAL A 469 14.15 -0.81 17.91
CA VAL A 469 15.31 -1.34 17.17
C VAL A 469 16.18 -0.23 16.60
N GLU A 470 15.91 1.02 16.99
CA GLU A 470 16.64 2.23 16.60
C GLU A 470 16.75 2.42 15.07
N GLU A 471 15.79 1.90 14.28
CA GLU A 471 15.75 2.21 12.85
C GLU A 471 15.32 3.67 12.62
N LYS A 472 15.80 4.25 11.52
CA LYS A 472 15.56 5.65 11.17
C LYS A 472 14.10 5.82 10.78
N GLY A 473 13.33 6.53 11.58
CA GLY A 473 11.96 6.93 11.26
C GLY A 473 11.90 8.15 10.34
N THR A 474 10.70 8.49 9.89
CA THR A 474 10.44 9.63 9.01
C THR A 474 9.36 10.52 9.59
N LEU A 475 9.63 11.82 9.70
CA LEU A 475 8.65 12.86 9.97
C LEU A 475 8.57 13.75 8.72
N LEU A 476 7.45 13.73 8.02
CA LEU A 476 7.23 14.44 6.76
C LEU A 476 6.14 15.51 6.90
N VAL A 477 6.47 16.75 6.56
CA VAL A 477 5.50 17.83 6.36
C VAL A 477 5.60 18.32 4.91
N GLU A 478 4.55 18.11 4.13
CA GLU A 478 4.56 18.39 2.70
C GLU A 478 3.58 19.50 2.31
N SER A 479 2.32 19.39 2.72
CA SER A 479 1.26 20.34 2.30
C SER A 479 0.27 20.69 3.41
N GLY A 480 0.49 20.19 4.63
CA GLY A 480 -0.28 20.56 5.82
C GLY A 480 0.51 21.41 6.82
N SER A 481 -0.01 21.49 8.04
CA SER A 481 0.55 22.25 9.16
C SER A 481 0.73 21.32 10.37
N LEU A 482 1.91 21.35 10.99
CA LEU A 482 2.19 20.69 12.24
C LEU A 482 2.69 21.71 13.27
N THR A 483 1.97 21.87 14.38
CA THR A 483 2.38 22.71 15.51
C THR A 483 2.58 21.86 16.76
N VAL A 484 3.78 21.89 17.33
CA VAL A 484 4.10 21.21 18.59
C VAL A 484 4.32 22.28 19.67
N GLY A 485 3.41 22.33 20.65
CA GLY A 485 3.35 23.35 21.68
C GLY A 485 4.39 23.18 22.80
N GLY A 486 4.89 21.96 23.00
CA GLY A 486 5.82 21.59 24.06
C GLY A 486 7.00 20.79 23.52
N GLU A 487 7.35 19.70 24.21
CA GLU A 487 8.53 18.90 23.88
C GLU A 487 8.42 18.27 22.48
N PHE A 488 9.50 18.40 21.71
CA PHE A 488 9.71 17.71 20.46
C PHE A 488 10.98 16.88 20.57
N TRP A 489 10.84 15.55 20.55
CA TRP A 489 11.97 14.63 20.66
C TRP A 489 11.87 13.47 19.67
N LEU A 490 12.96 13.27 18.90
CA LEU A 490 13.11 12.18 17.94
C LEU A 490 14.38 11.35 18.24
N GLN A 491 14.25 10.03 18.40
CA GLN A 491 15.35 9.14 18.80
C GLN A 491 16.33 8.80 17.65
N ASN A 492 15.80 8.53 16.46
CA ASN A 492 16.58 8.33 15.23
C ASN A 492 15.64 8.61 14.05
N ALA A 493 15.70 9.79 13.45
CA ALA A 493 14.68 10.17 12.48
C ALA A 493 15.18 11.15 11.40
N ALA A 494 14.59 11.03 10.21
CA ALA A 494 14.63 12.06 9.18
C ALA A 494 13.44 13.01 9.38
N LEU A 495 13.70 14.27 9.74
CA LEU A 495 12.71 15.35 9.65
C LEU A 495 12.81 15.98 8.27
N THR A 496 11.77 15.82 7.46
CA THR A 496 11.70 16.35 6.10
C THR A 496 10.54 17.34 5.97
N VAL A 497 10.85 18.56 5.53
CA VAL A 497 9.85 19.58 5.19
C VAL A 497 10.02 19.98 3.74
N THR A 498 9.10 19.54 2.89
CA THR A 498 9.08 19.87 1.46
C THR A 498 8.11 21.00 1.13
N GLY A 499 7.17 21.29 2.03
CA GLY A 499 6.20 22.37 1.93
C GLY A 499 5.41 22.53 3.24
N GLY A 500 4.27 23.24 3.19
CA GLY A 500 3.43 23.43 4.38
C GLY A 500 4.07 24.29 5.48
N GLU A 501 3.64 24.06 6.73
CA GLU A 501 4.12 24.77 7.92
C GLU A 501 4.50 23.81 9.05
N LEU A 502 5.66 24.00 9.65
CA LEU A 502 6.10 23.32 10.87
C LEU A 502 6.43 24.36 11.93
N THR A 503 5.81 24.30 13.10
CA THR A 503 6.11 25.20 14.22
C THR A 503 6.39 24.39 15.47
N LEU A 504 7.60 24.52 15.98
CA LEU A 504 8.06 23.91 17.23
C LEU A 504 8.20 25.02 18.26
N ALA A 505 7.19 25.13 19.13
CA ALA A 505 7.10 26.18 20.15
C ALA A 505 7.91 25.84 21.40
N GLY A 506 8.13 24.56 21.71
CA GLY A 506 9.01 24.12 22.79
C GLY A 506 10.43 23.82 22.33
N ASP A 507 11.17 23.12 23.20
CA ASP A 507 12.52 22.63 22.88
C ASP A 507 12.44 21.53 21.81
N ALA A 508 13.28 21.66 20.76
CA ALA A 508 13.35 20.70 19.66
C ALA A 508 14.68 19.93 19.69
N SER A 509 14.56 18.62 19.86
CA SER A 509 15.70 17.71 19.99
C SER A 509 15.59 16.50 19.07
N ILE A 510 16.68 16.16 18.41
CA ILE A 510 16.82 14.96 17.58
C ILE A 510 18.12 14.30 18.00
N ASP A 511 18.06 13.11 18.59
CA ASP A 511 19.25 12.42 19.11
C ASP A 511 20.20 12.03 17.97
N ARG A 512 19.62 11.47 16.90
CA ARG A 512 20.31 11.06 15.67
C ARG A 512 19.39 11.24 14.46
N GLY A 513 19.95 11.56 13.30
CA GLY A 513 19.25 11.46 12.02
C GLY A 513 19.58 12.60 11.08
N GLU A 514 18.59 13.08 10.34
CA GLU A 514 18.77 14.09 9.29
C GLU A 514 17.63 15.10 9.34
N VAL A 515 17.93 16.37 9.05
CA VAL A 515 16.92 17.42 8.93
C VAL A 515 17.01 18.03 7.55
N HIS A 516 16.04 17.77 6.69
CA HIS A 516 16.00 18.25 5.31
C HIS A 516 14.84 19.23 5.12
N ILE A 517 15.16 20.48 4.79
CA ILE A 517 14.17 21.53 4.51
C ILE A 517 14.38 22.01 3.08
N SER A 518 13.43 21.66 2.20
CA SER A 518 13.46 22.06 0.78
C SER A 518 12.33 23.01 0.40
N GLY A 519 11.32 23.19 1.25
CA GLY A 519 10.23 24.12 1.05
C GLY A 519 9.47 24.45 2.33
N GLY A 520 8.35 25.18 2.21
CA GLY A 520 7.48 25.52 3.34
C GLY A 520 8.05 26.58 4.29
N THR A 521 7.39 26.71 5.44
CA THR A 521 7.84 27.57 6.56
C THR A 521 8.08 26.71 7.80
N VAL A 522 9.30 26.77 8.35
CA VAL A 522 9.68 26.06 9.57
C VAL A 522 10.07 27.06 10.65
N SER A 523 9.44 26.98 11.82
CA SER A 523 9.72 27.85 12.96
C SER A 523 10.21 27.03 14.15
N PHE A 524 11.43 27.30 14.60
CA PHE A 524 12.02 26.73 15.81
C PHE A 524 12.07 27.83 16.88
N GLU A 525 11.08 27.94 17.76
CA GLU A 525 10.98 29.09 18.69
C GLU A 525 12.09 29.14 19.74
N HIS A 526 12.72 28.00 20.05
CA HIS A 526 13.83 27.88 21.00
C HIS A 526 15.14 27.36 20.39
N GLY A 527 15.20 27.24 19.06
CA GLY A 527 16.32 26.59 18.35
C GLY A 527 16.12 25.10 18.13
N LEU A 528 17.08 24.49 17.44
CA LEU A 528 17.10 23.05 17.13
C LEU A 528 18.44 22.45 17.58
N TRP A 529 18.35 21.34 18.31
CA TRP A 529 19.49 20.52 18.65
C TRP A 529 19.42 19.15 17.94
N LEU A 530 20.48 18.83 17.18
CA LEU A 530 20.70 17.54 16.53
C LEU A 530 22.00 16.94 17.07
N GLY A 531 21.91 15.81 17.78
CA GLY A 531 23.05 15.15 18.40
C GLY A 531 24.02 14.53 17.39
N GLU A 532 23.50 13.72 16.46
CA GLU A 532 24.28 13.07 15.39
C GLU A 532 23.58 13.20 14.03
N GLY A 533 24.33 13.63 13.01
CA GLY A 533 23.86 13.76 11.63
C GLY A 533 23.71 15.19 11.15
N ASP A 534 23.14 15.36 9.95
CA ASP A 534 23.25 16.61 9.19
C ASP A 534 21.92 17.38 9.09
N ILE A 535 22.03 18.71 9.09
CA ILE A 535 20.95 19.65 8.77
C ILE A 535 21.21 20.21 7.39
N VAL A 536 20.28 20.02 6.46
CA VAL A 536 20.37 20.45 5.07
C VAL A 536 19.16 21.31 4.71
N ILE A 537 19.42 22.57 4.33
CA ILE A 537 18.41 23.52 3.89
C ILE A 537 18.69 23.88 2.44
N THR A 538 17.80 23.46 1.54
CA THR A 538 17.89 23.71 0.10
C THR A 538 16.81 24.67 -0.40
N GLY A 539 15.78 24.96 0.41
CA GLY A 539 14.69 25.87 0.06
C GLY A 539 13.81 26.22 1.27
N GLY A 540 12.69 26.90 1.04
CA GLY A 540 11.76 27.31 2.10
C GLY A 540 12.21 28.51 2.95
N THR A 541 11.48 28.74 4.05
CA THR A 541 11.78 29.77 5.06
C THR A 541 11.95 29.12 6.43
N VAL A 542 13.12 29.31 7.05
CA VAL A 542 13.41 28.87 8.42
C VAL A 542 13.49 30.07 9.34
N ILE A 543 12.69 30.06 10.40
CA ILE A 543 12.61 31.10 11.42
C ILE A 543 13.16 30.52 12.72
N VAL A 544 14.25 31.08 13.21
CA VAL A 544 14.96 30.54 14.39
C VAL A 544 15.70 31.65 15.14
N PRO A 545 15.63 31.71 16.48
CA PRO A 545 16.41 32.66 17.27
C PRO A 545 17.92 32.52 17.00
N GLY A 546 18.59 33.66 16.79
CA GLY A 546 20.01 33.68 16.44
C GLY A 546 20.31 33.29 14.99
N GLY A 547 19.28 33.16 14.14
CA GLY A 547 19.43 32.79 12.73
C GLY A 547 20.11 31.42 12.59
N GLU A 548 21.07 31.31 11.66
CA GLU A 548 21.80 30.05 11.43
C GLU A 548 22.46 29.47 12.69
N ALA A 549 22.88 30.33 13.65
CA ALA A 549 23.51 29.88 14.89
C ALA A 549 22.53 29.19 15.86
N GLY A 550 21.21 29.33 15.66
CA GLY A 550 20.20 28.61 16.41
C GLY A 550 19.98 27.17 15.94
N LEU A 551 20.66 26.75 14.87
CA LEU A 551 20.67 25.37 14.36
C LEU A 551 21.96 24.69 14.81
N THR A 552 21.86 23.74 15.73
CA THR A 552 23.01 23.02 16.29
C THR A 552 23.01 21.58 15.79
N ALA A 553 24.08 21.20 15.07
CA ALA A 553 24.41 19.80 14.78
C ALA A 553 25.72 19.45 15.50
N GLU A 554 25.66 18.72 16.62
CA GLU A 554 26.85 18.46 17.46
C GLU A 554 27.88 17.57 16.75
N ASN A 555 27.42 16.46 16.17
CA ASN A 555 28.25 15.51 15.44
C ASN A 555 27.86 15.44 13.96
N GLY A 556 27.69 16.60 13.33
CA GLY A 556 27.43 16.70 11.90
C GLY A 556 27.62 18.11 11.37
N LYS A 557 26.90 18.45 10.30
CA LYS A 557 27.03 19.72 9.59
C LYS A 557 25.68 20.38 9.34
N VAL A 558 25.69 21.70 9.42
CA VAL A 558 24.62 22.54 8.89
C VAL A 558 25.03 23.01 7.50
N THR A 559 24.25 22.65 6.48
CA THR A 559 24.46 23.02 5.08
C THR A 559 23.26 23.81 4.59
N ILE A 560 23.49 25.06 4.19
CA ILE A 560 22.46 25.92 3.63
C ILE A 560 22.87 26.25 2.20
N SER A 561 22.14 25.71 1.22
CA SER A 561 22.40 25.89 -0.21
C SER A 561 21.25 26.59 -0.96
N GLY A 562 20.12 26.81 -0.29
CA GLY A 562 18.99 27.62 -0.79
C GLY A 562 17.99 27.97 0.32
N GLY A 563 16.93 28.72 -0.03
CA GLY A 563 15.93 29.20 0.93
C GLY A 563 16.37 30.45 1.72
N ALA A 564 15.67 30.73 2.83
CA ALA A 564 15.98 31.84 3.73
C ALA A 564 15.96 31.39 5.20
N VAL A 565 17.06 31.63 5.92
CA VAL A 565 17.14 31.46 7.38
C VAL A 565 17.18 32.84 8.02
N ARG A 566 16.25 33.14 8.93
CA ARG A 566 16.15 34.46 9.56
C ARG A 566 15.71 34.40 11.01
N GLU A 567 15.98 35.49 11.72
CA GLU A 567 15.41 35.71 13.04
C GLU A 567 13.89 35.97 12.96
N PRO A 568 13.15 35.65 14.03
CA PRO A 568 11.70 35.88 14.14
C PRO A 568 11.22 37.27 13.70
#